data_AF-A0A7J7RGY5-F1
#
_entry.id   AF-A0A7J7RGY5-F1
#
_cell.length_a   1.000
_cell.length_b   1.000
_cell.length_c   1.000
_cell.angle_alpha   90.00
_cell.angle_beta   90.00
_cell.angle_gamma   90.00
#
_symmetry.space_group_name_H-M   'P 1'
#
loop_
_entity.id
_entity.type
_entity.pdbx_description
1 polymer ?
#
loop_
_entity_poly.entity_id
_entity_poly.type
_entity_poly.pdbx_seq_one_letter_code
_entity_poly.pdbx_strand_id
1 'polypeptide(L)'
;MHFQHHAKPNCFRKDPDINMHPFFFALGKILSVELGKQKKKYMPYNHQHKYFFLIGPPALLPLYFQWYIFYFVVQRKKWVDLAWMITFYVRIALTYVPLLGVKGLLGLFFVVRFLESNWFVWVTQMNHIPMHIDHDQNRDWVSTQLQATCNVHKSAFNDWFSGHLNFQIEHHLFPTMPRHNYHKVAPLVRSLCAKHGIEYQSKPLLAAFADIVRSLKESGQLWLDAYLHQ
;
A
#
# COMPACT_ATOMS: atom_id res chain seq x y z
N MET A 1 4.43 10.93 5.63
CA MET A 1 4.16 9.52 5.30
C MET A 1 5.14 8.99 4.26
N HIS A 2 5.06 9.38 2.99
CA HIS A 2 5.92 8.83 1.93
C HIS A 2 7.44 8.86 2.21
N PHE A 3 8.01 10.00 2.65
CA PHE A 3 9.43 10.05 3.02
C PHE A 3 9.82 9.16 4.22
N GLN A 4 8.89 8.96 5.17
CA GLN A 4 9.13 8.10 6.33
C GLN A 4 9.14 6.62 5.90
N HIS A 5 8.22 6.25 5.02
CA HIS A 5 8.15 4.92 4.40
C HIS A 5 9.47 4.58 3.67
N HIS A 6 9.99 5.47 2.83
CA HIS A 6 11.27 5.21 2.13
C HIS A 6 12.50 5.19 3.05
N ALA A 7 12.45 5.87 4.19
CA ALA A 7 13.58 5.88 5.14
C ALA A 7 13.76 4.52 5.83
N LYS A 8 12.66 3.88 6.24
CA LYS A 8 12.64 2.60 6.98
C LYS A 8 11.42 1.75 6.59
N PRO A 9 11.37 1.22 5.35
CA PRO A 9 10.22 0.43 4.88
C PRO A 9 10.08 -0.88 5.67
N ASN A 10 8.86 -1.38 5.78
CA ASN A 10 8.50 -2.63 6.47
C ASN A 10 9.02 -2.75 7.92
N CYS A 11 9.27 -1.62 8.56
CA CYS A 11 9.72 -1.57 9.95
C CYS A 11 8.58 -1.11 10.87
N PHE A 12 8.19 -1.94 11.84
CA PHE A 12 7.10 -1.60 12.77
C PHE A 12 7.35 -0.24 13.44
N ARG A 13 6.28 0.55 13.59
CA ARG A 13 6.27 1.91 14.17
C ARG A 13 7.07 2.98 13.41
N LYS A 14 7.90 2.61 12.43
CA LYS A 14 8.67 3.56 11.60
C LYS A 14 8.06 3.73 10.22
N ASP A 15 7.53 2.65 9.66
CA ASP A 15 6.84 2.67 8.38
C ASP A 15 5.33 2.89 8.59
N PRO A 16 4.77 4.05 8.15
CA PRO A 16 3.34 4.31 8.25
C PRO A 16 2.48 3.34 7.42
N ASP A 17 3.03 2.75 6.36
CA ASP A 17 2.24 1.95 5.40
C ASP A 17 1.86 0.57 5.96
N ILE A 18 2.55 0.10 7.00
CA ILE A 18 2.23 -1.17 7.69
C ILE A 18 1.58 -0.98 9.07
N ASN A 19 1.48 0.26 9.55
CA ASN A 19 0.92 0.58 10.87
C ASN A 19 -0.62 0.58 10.84
N MET A 20 -1.19 -0.59 10.54
CA MET A 20 -2.63 -0.78 10.35
C MET A 20 -3.35 -1.32 11.61
N HIS A 21 -2.59 -1.85 12.58
CA HIS A 21 -3.10 -2.22 13.90
C HIS A 21 -3.27 -0.97 14.79
N PRO A 22 -4.34 -0.85 15.60
CA PRO A 22 -5.39 -1.84 15.88
C PRO A 22 -6.61 -1.79 14.93
N PHE A 23 -6.62 -0.90 13.94
CA PHE A 23 -7.85 -0.54 13.23
C PHE A 23 -8.26 -1.50 12.12
N PHE A 24 -7.31 -2.11 11.41
CA PHE A 24 -7.62 -2.92 10.23
C PHE A 24 -6.97 -4.30 10.25
N PHE A 25 -5.64 -4.36 10.27
CA PHE A 25 -4.90 -5.59 9.98
C PHE A 25 -3.72 -5.80 10.92
N ALA A 26 -3.39 -7.08 11.14
CA ALA A 26 -2.12 -7.49 11.73
C ALA A 26 -1.21 -7.95 10.59
N LEU A 27 -0.26 -7.09 10.21
CA LEU A 27 0.65 -7.35 9.10
C LEU A 27 1.99 -7.89 9.60
N GLY A 28 2.56 -8.84 8.86
CA GLY A 28 3.82 -9.47 9.19
C GLY A 28 3.68 -10.62 10.19
N LYS A 29 4.62 -11.55 10.15
CA LYS A 29 4.59 -12.76 10.99
C LYS A 29 4.85 -12.43 12.46
N ILE A 30 5.81 -11.55 12.71
CA ILE A 30 6.31 -11.22 14.05
C ILE A 30 5.24 -10.50 14.87
N LEU A 31 4.68 -9.41 14.35
CA LEU A 31 3.59 -8.68 15.02
C LEU A 31 2.35 -9.56 15.22
N SER A 32 1.99 -10.39 14.25
CA SER A 32 0.87 -11.32 14.41
C SER A 32 1.04 -12.24 15.61
N VAL A 33 2.22 -12.86 15.78
CA VAL A 33 2.51 -13.73 16.93
C VAL A 33 2.53 -12.95 18.23
N GLU A 34 3.16 -11.76 18.26
CA GLU A 34 3.19 -10.89 19.45
C GLU A 34 1.78 -10.51 19.92
N LEU A 35 0.91 -10.09 18.99
CA LEU A 35 -0.47 -9.73 19.28
C LEU A 35 -1.29 -10.95 19.76
N GLY A 36 -1.03 -12.12 19.19
CA GLY A 36 -1.66 -13.37 19.59
C GLY A 36 -1.31 -13.74 21.03
N LYS A 37 -0.02 -13.75 21.38
CA LYS A 37 0.47 -13.97 22.76
C LYS A 37 -0.12 -12.98 23.77
N GLN A 38 -0.24 -11.71 23.37
CA GLN A 38 -0.83 -10.65 24.19
C GLN A 38 -2.37 -10.74 24.29
N LYS A 39 -3.00 -11.75 23.67
CA LYS A 39 -4.46 -11.93 23.58
C LYS A 39 -5.18 -10.67 23.07
N LYS A 40 -4.54 -9.89 22.20
CA LYS A 40 -5.13 -8.66 21.63
C LYS A 40 -6.04 -8.99 20.45
N LYS A 41 -7.33 -8.67 20.58
CA LYS A 41 -8.37 -8.95 19.58
C LYS A 41 -9.23 -7.71 19.29
N TYR A 42 -8.68 -6.76 18.52
CA TYR A 42 -9.43 -5.58 18.05
C TYR A 42 -10.24 -5.86 16.78
N MET A 43 -9.73 -6.76 15.93
CA MET A 43 -10.37 -7.18 14.68
C MET A 43 -10.27 -8.72 14.56
N PRO A 44 -11.12 -9.37 13.74
CA PRO A 44 -11.02 -10.80 13.47
C PRO A 44 -9.81 -11.11 12.56
N TYR A 45 -8.59 -10.99 13.09
CA TYR A 45 -7.35 -11.09 12.31
C TYR A 45 -7.21 -12.41 11.54
N ASN A 46 -7.72 -13.51 12.07
CA ASN A 46 -7.79 -14.81 11.40
C ASN A 46 -8.60 -14.80 10.08
N HIS A 47 -9.41 -13.77 9.85
CA HIS A 47 -10.20 -13.58 8.63
C HIS A 47 -9.78 -12.36 7.80
N GLN A 48 -8.62 -11.75 8.10
CA GLN A 48 -8.20 -10.50 7.44
C GLN A 48 -8.08 -10.58 5.93
N HIS A 49 -7.67 -11.73 5.39
CA HIS A 49 -7.67 -11.99 3.95
C HIS A 49 -9.06 -11.94 3.30
N LYS A 50 -10.14 -12.18 4.05
CA LYS A 50 -11.52 -12.19 3.52
C LYS A 50 -12.11 -10.79 3.44
N TYR A 51 -11.85 -9.94 4.44
CA TYR A 51 -12.39 -8.58 4.47
C TYR A 51 -11.43 -7.53 3.90
N PHE A 52 -10.19 -7.91 3.55
CA PHE A 52 -9.21 -7.00 2.96
C PHE A 52 -9.80 -6.20 1.80
N PHE A 53 -10.34 -6.87 0.77
CA PHE A 53 -10.89 -6.24 -0.42
C PHE A 53 -12.04 -5.25 -0.13
N LEU A 54 -12.87 -5.57 0.87
CA LEU A 54 -14.09 -4.81 1.19
C LEU A 54 -13.86 -3.69 2.20
N ILE A 55 -12.83 -3.78 3.05
CA ILE A 55 -12.60 -2.83 4.15
C ILE A 55 -11.29 -2.06 3.93
N GLY A 56 -10.19 -2.74 3.62
CA GLY A 56 -8.85 -2.14 3.57
C GLY A 56 -8.74 -1.02 2.54
N PRO A 57 -8.78 -1.33 1.23
CA PRO A 57 -8.76 -0.30 0.20
C PRO A 57 -9.92 0.70 0.35
N PRO A 58 -11.19 0.30 0.56
CA PRO A 58 -12.27 1.27 0.69
C PRO A 58 -12.17 2.23 1.88
N ALA A 59 -11.42 1.89 2.93
CA ALA A 59 -11.12 2.82 4.02
C ALA A 59 -10.08 3.89 3.66
N LEU A 60 -9.27 3.67 2.62
CA LEU A 60 -8.15 4.54 2.26
C LEU A 60 -8.58 5.74 1.40
N LEU A 61 -8.74 5.58 0.08
CA LEU A 61 -9.06 6.69 -0.83
C LEU A 61 -10.47 7.28 -0.63
N PRO A 62 -11.55 6.49 -0.49
CA PRO A 62 -12.90 7.03 -0.37
C PRO A 62 -13.14 7.78 0.94
N LEU A 63 -12.44 7.39 2.02
CA LEU A 63 -12.67 7.89 3.37
C LEU A 63 -11.46 8.68 3.89
N TYR A 64 -10.35 8.00 4.18
CA TYR A 64 -9.20 8.61 4.85
C TYR A 64 -8.55 9.74 4.04
N PHE A 65 -8.14 9.48 2.79
CA PHE A 65 -7.53 10.52 1.95
C PHE A 65 -8.53 11.59 1.54
N GLN A 66 -9.78 11.20 1.26
CA GLN A 66 -10.84 12.15 0.97
C GLN A 66 -11.00 13.17 2.11
N TRP A 67 -11.07 12.70 3.36
CA TRP A 67 -11.12 13.57 4.53
C TRP A 67 -9.81 14.35 4.73
N TYR A 68 -8.67 13.66 4.67
CA TYR A 68 -7.36 14.25 4.98
C TYR A 68 -6.97 15.39 4.03
N ILE A 69 -7.29 15.28 2.75
CA ILE A 69 -6.98 16.34 1.77
C ILE A 69 -7.74 17.64 2.13
N PHE A 70 -9.02 17.54 2.47
CA PHE A 70 -9.81 18.71 2.92
C PHE A 70 -9.30 19.26 4.25
N TYR A 71 -9.04 18.38 5.23
CA TYR A 71 -8.45 18.76 6.50
C TYR A 71 -7.12 19.52 6.30
N PHE A 72 -6.21 18.96 5.50
CA PHE A 72 -4.90 19.54 5.23
C PHE A 72 -5.00 20.91 4.57
N VAL A 73 -5.83 21.04 3.54
CA VAL A 73 -5.98 22.31 2.81
C VAL A 73 -6.52 23.42 3.71
N VAL A 74 -7.50 23.11 4.57
CA VAL A 74 -8.04 24.07 5.54
C VAL A 74 -7.00 24.42 6.61
N GLN A 75 -6.35 23.43 7.22
CA GLN A 75 -5.33 23.65 8.26
C GLN A 75 -4.12 24.46 7.76
N ARG A 76 -3.72 24.23 6.51
CA ARG A 76 -2.60 24.94 5.87
C ARG A 76 -3.02 26.24 5.18
N LYS A 77 -4.31 26.64 5.31
CA LYS A 77 -4.87 27.87 4.74
C LYS A 77 -4.65 27.99 3.23
N LYS A 78 -4.71 26.85 2.52
CA LYS A 78 -4.53 26.78 1.06
C LYS A 78 -5.83 27.12 0.33
N TRP A 79 -6.29 28.35 0.47
CA TRP A 79 -7.62 28.76 0.02
C TRP A 79 -7.82 28.66 -1.50
N VAL A 80 -6.77 28.91 -2.28
CA VAL A 80 -6.81 28.73 -3.74
C VAL A 80 -7.00 27.26 -4.11
N ASP A 81 -6.26 26.34 -3.47
CA ASP A 81 -6.42 24.89 -3.66
C ASP A 81 -7.85 24.47 -3.26
N LEU A 82 -8.38 25.00 -2.14
CA LEU A 82 -9.74 24.72 -1.68
C LEU A 82 -10.80 25.17 -2.69
N ALA A 83 -10.66 26.37 -3.25
CA ALA A 83 -11.58 26.92 -4.24
C ALA A 83 -11.62 26.04 -5.50
N TRP A 84 -10.46 25.56 -5.97
CA TRP A 84 -10.41 24.63 -7.10
C TRP A 84 -11.02 23.26 -6.78
N MET A 85 -10.79 22.72 -5.58
CA MET A 85 -11.42 21.48 -5.13
C MET A 85 -12.95 21.61 -5.09
N ILE A 86 -13.47 22.69 -4.48
CA ILE A 86 -14.92 22.94 -4.41
C ILE A 86 -15.49 23.08 -5.83
N THR A 87 -14.82 23.85 -6.69
CA THR A 87 -15.25 24.05 -8.08
C THR A 87 -15.30 22.71 -8.84
N PHE A 88 -14.35 21.81 -8.61
CA PHE A 88 -14.38 20.46 -9.17
C PHE A 88 -15.65 19.69 -8.73
N TYR A 89 -15.97 19.66 -7.44
CA TYR A 89 -17.17 18.95 -6.95
C TYR A 89 -18.47 19.61 -7.40
N VAL A 90 -18.52 20.94 -7.48
CA VAL A 90 -19.66 21.68 -8.06
C VAL A 90 -19.86 21.31 -9.53
N ARG A 91 -18.78 21.29 -10.33
CA ARG A 91 -18.87 20.89 -11.74
C ARG A 91 -19.34 19.45 -11.91
N ILE A 92 -18.84 18.53 -11.08
CA ILE A 92 -19.33 17.14 -11.05
C ILE A 92 -20.83 17.10 -10.71
N ALA A 93 -21.27 17.83 -9.69
CA ALA A 93 -22.69 17.88 -9.31
C ALA A 93 -23.56 18.45 -10.43
N LEU A 94 -23.19 19.59 -11.01
CA LEU A 94 -23.95 20.22 -12.11
C LEU A 94 -24.02 19.33 -13.35
N THR A 95 -22.98 18.54 -13.62
CA THR A 95 -22.94 17.63 -14.77
C THR A 95 -23.80 16.38 -14.56
N TYR A 96 -23.71 15.76 -13.38
CA TYR A 96 -24.26 14.41 -13.16
C TYR A 96 -25.57 14.37 -12.37
N VAL A 97 -25.89 15.38 -11.54
CA VAL A 97 -27.18 15.43 -10.82
C VAL A 97 -28.37 15.46 -11.78
N PRO A 98 -28.37 16.25 -12.88
CA PRO A 98 -29.48 16.21 -13.83
C PRO A 98 -29.69 14.86 -14.51
N LEU A 99 -28.63 14.07 -14.65
CA LEU A 99 -28.65 12.78 -15.34
C LEU A 99 -28.99 11.61 -14.42
N LEU A 100 -28.48 11.63 -13.19
CA LEU A 100 -28.50 10.47 -12.27
C LEU A 100 -29.27 10.75 -10.97
N GLY A 101 -29.66 12.00 -10.74
CA GLY A 101 -30.08 12.48 -9.43
C GLY A 101 -28.95 12.45 -8.39
N VAL A 102 -29.23 12.97 -7.20
CA VAL A 102 -28.24 13.00 -6.10
C VAL A 102 -27.83 11.59 -5.68
N LYS A 103 -28.78 10.65 -5.55
CA LYS A 103 -28.49 9.26 -5.17
C LYS A 103 -27.62 8.55 -6.21
N GLY A 104 -27.90 8.74 -7.50
CA GLY A 104 -27.12 8.13 -8.57
C GLY A 104 -25.71 8.72 -8.67
N LEU A 105 -25.53 10.03 -8.45
CA LEU A 105 -24.21 10.65 -8.35
C LEU A 105 -23.41 10.08 -7.16
N LEU A 106 -24.02 9.94 -5.98
CA LEU A 106 -23.35 9.34 -4.83
C LEU A 106 -22.95 7.89 -5.13
N GLY A 107 -23.84 7.10 -5.73
CA GLY A 107 -23.54 5.73 -6.17
C GLY A 107 -22.36 5.67 -7.14
N LEU A 108 -22.38 6.51 -8.18
CA LEU A 108 -21.28 6.61 -9.15
C LEU A 108 -19.96 6.98 -8.46
N PHE A 109 -19.98 8.01 -7.59
CA PHE A 109 -18.81 8.44 -6.84
C PHE A 109 -18.23 7.29 -6.00
N PHE A 110 -19.06 6.61 -5.22
CA PHE A 110 -18.60 5.51 -4.37
C PHE A 110 -18.05 4.34 -5.19
N VAL A 111 -18.70 3.96 -6.31
CA VAL A 111 -18.21 2.89 -7.19
C VAL A 111 -16.85 3.25 -7.78
N VAL A 112 -16.70 4.46 -8.34
CA VAL A 112 -15.42 4.91 -8.92
C VAL A 112 -14.33 4.94 -7.85
N ARG A 113 -14.60 5.49 -6.67
CA ARG A 113 -13.61 5.55 -5.58
C ARG A 113 -13.29 4.18 -5.00
N PHE A 114 -14.25 3.26 -4.97
CA PHE A 114 -14.01 1.87 -4.55
C PHE A 114 -13.07 1.15 -5.52
N LEU A 115 -13.32 1.28 -6.83
CA LEU A 115 -12.48 0.68 -7.88
C LEU A 115 -11.08 1.29 -7.89
N GLU A 116 -10.99 2.62 -7.85
CA GLU A 116 -9.73 3.36 -7.76
C GLU A 116 -8.93 2.95 -6.52
N SER A 117 -9.60 2.79 -5.37
CA SER A 117 -8.89 2.43 -4.15
C SER A 117 -8.34 1.03 -4.17
N ASN A 118 -9.13 0.06 -4.64
CA ASN A 118 -8.64 -1.29 -4.82
C ASN A 118 -7.47 -1.31 -5.79
N TRP A 119 -7.64 -0.67 -6.93
CA TRP A 119 -6.58 -0.53 -7.91
C TRP A 119 -5.28 0.01 -7.32
N PHE A 120 -5.36 1.15 -6.62
CA PHE A 120 -4.23 1.81 -5.98
C PHE A 120 -3.57 0.94 -4.91
N VAL A 121 -4.33 0.34 -3.98
CA VAL A 121 -3.77 -0.47 -2.90
C VAL A 121 -3.13 -1.74 -3.44
N TRP A 122 -3.78 -2.44 -4.37
CA TRP A 122 -3.20 -3.67 -4.93
C TRP A 122 -1.88 -3.38 -5.67
N VAL A 123 -1.83 -2.30 -6.46
CA VAL A 123 -0.60 -1.91 -7.17
C VAL A 123 0.51 -1.46 -6.22
N THR A 124 0.19 -0.63 -5.22
CA THR A 124 1.23 -0.07 -4.33
C THR A 124 1.73 -1.10 -3.33
N GLN A 125 0.87 -2.03 -2.89
CA GLN A 125 1.20 -2.94 -1.80
C GLN A 125 1.69 -4.33 -2.22
N MET A 126 1.47 -4.75 -3.48
CA MET A 126 1.89 -6.08 -3.97
C MET A 126 3.39 -6.36 -3.83
N ASN A 127 4.18 -5.29 -3.80
CA ASN A 127 5.63 -5.35 -3.77
C ASN A 127 6.23 -5.09 -2.39
N HIS A 128 5.39 -4.82 -1.37
CA HIS A 128 5.82 -4.35 -0.07
C HIS A 128 5.19 -5.14 1.10
N ILE A 129 3.85 -5.23 1.18
CA ILE A 129 3.15 -5.94 2.28
C ILE A 129 3.51 -7.44 2.34
N PRO A 130 3.67 -8.17 1.21
CA PRO A 130 4.06 -9.58 1.28
C PRO A 130 5.52 -9.81 1.64
N MET A 131 6.35 -8.75 1.66
CA MET A 131 7.77 -8.85 1.96
C MET A 131 7.99 -8.97 3.47
N HIS A 132 9.26 -9.13 3.88
CA HIS A 132 9.58 -9.32 5.28
C HIS A 132 9.29 -8.04 6.09
N ILE A 133 8.51 -8.19 7.17
CA ILE A 133 8.13 -7.13 8.09
C ILE A 133 8.62 -7.49 9.49
N ASP A 134 9.34 -6.57 10.13
CA ASP A 134 9.94 -6.76 11.45
C ASP A 134 10.11 -5.40 12.20
N HIS A 135 10.61 -5.44 13.43
CA HIS A 135 11.18 -4.30 14.13
C HIS A 135 12.52 -3.88 13.50
N ASP A 136 13.02 -2.70 13.85
CA ASP A 136 14.27 -2.19 13.27
C ASP A 136 15.47 -3.04 13.70
N GLN A 137 16.01 -3.81 12.76
CA GLN A 137 17.22 -4.62 12.95
C GLN A 137 18.53 -3.84 12.73
N ASN A 138 18.45 -2.52 12.54
CA ASN A 138 19.60 -1.63 12.29
C ASN A 138 20.50 -2.08 11.12
N ARG A 139 19.89 -2.65 10.08
CA ARG A 139 20.58 -3.04 8.83
C ARG A 139 21.00 -1.82 8.03
N ASP A 140 21.96 -2.01 7.13
CA ASP A 140 22.33 -0.99 6.16
C ASP A 140 21.13 -0.63 5.26
N TRP A 141 21.16 0.58 4.72
CA TRP A 141 20.02 1.13 4.02
C TRP A 141 19.69 0.37 2.73
N VAL A 142 20.69 -0.07 1.94
CA VAL A 142 20.45 -0.78 0.66
C VAL A 142 19.81 -2.13 0.92
N SER A 143 20.35 -2.91 1.86
CA SER A 143 19.79 -4.21 2.24
C SER A 143 18.38 -4.08 2.79
N THR A 144 18.10 -3.01 3.55
CA THR A 144 16.75 -2.73 4.06
C THR A 144 15.76 -2.51 2.91
N GLN A 145 16.08 -1.69 1.91
CA GLN A 145 15.19 -1.47 0.77
C GLN A 145 14.95 -2.76 -0.03
N LEU A 146 16.00 -3.54 -0.30
CA LEU A 146 15.91 -4.78 -1.08
C LEU A 146 15.14 -5.89 -0.37
N GLN A 147 15.24 -5.98 0.97
CA GLN A 147 14.49 -6.97 1.74
C GLN A 147 13.00 -6.60 1.89
N ALA A 148 12.71 -5.31 1.97
CA ALA A 148 11.36 -4.79 2.14
C ALA A 148 10.57 -4.73 0.82
N THR A 149 11.25 -4.86 -0.33
CA THR A 149 10.62 -4.66 -1.64
C THR A 149 10.93 -5.77 -2.62
N CYS A 150 10.07 -5.94 -3.61
CA CYS A 150 10.34 -6.76 -4.78
C CYS A 150 9.78 -6.08 -6.04
N ASN A 151 10.22 -6.53 -7.21
CA ASN A 151 9.69 -6.03 -8.47
C ASN A 151 8.63 -6.96 -9.06
N VAL A 152 7.81 -6.41 -9.94
CA VAL A 152 6.97 -7.18 -10.87
C VAL A 152 7.63 -7.17 -12.25
N HIS A 153 7.52 -8.28 -12.99
CA HIS A 153 8.09 -8.40 -14.32
C HIS A 153 7.76 -7.20 -15.21
N LYS A 154 8.75 -6.66 -15.91
CA LYS A 154 8.55 -5.60 -16.88
C LYS A 154 7.72 -6.11 -18.05
N SER A 155 6.70 -5.35 -18.43
CA SER A 155 5.97 -5.52 -19.69
C SER A 155 5.26 -4.22 -20.04
N ALA A 156 4.91 -4.00 -21.30
CA ALA A 156 4.16 -2.80 -21.69
C ALA A 156 2.86 -2.64 -20.87
N PHE A 157 2.17 -3.76 -20.61
CA PHE A 157 0.99 -3.77 -19.76
C PHE A 157 1.34 -3.44 -18.30
N ASN A 158 2.30 -4.11 -17.68
CA ASN A 158 2.63 -3.89 -16.27
C ASN A 158 3.16 -2.47 -16.02
N ASP A 159 3.96 -1.92 -16.93
CA ASP A 159 4.52 -0.58 -16.84
C ASP A 159 3.42 0.51 -16.92
N TRP A 160 2.41 0.30 -17.78
CA TRP A 160 1.23 1.18 -17.90
C TRP A 160 0.28 1.02 -16.71
N PHE A 161 -0.13 -0.22 -16.43
CA PHE A 161 -1.08 -0.60 -15.40
C PHE A 161 -0.53 -0.14 -14.04
N SER A 162 0.63 -0.62 -13.59
CA SER A 162 1.16 -0.18 -12.29
C SER A 162 1.64 1.28 -12.24
N GLY A 163 1.68 1.99 -13.37
CA GLY A 163 2.30 3.30 -13.46
C GLY A 163 3.78 3.27 -13.07
N HIS A 164 4.51 2.23 -13.49
CA HIS A 164 5.92 1.94 -13.15
C HIS A 164 6.18 1.51 -11.69
N LEU A 165 5.16 1.29 -10.86
CA LEU A 165 5.32 0.71 -9.52
C LEU A 165 5.64 -0.79 -9.54
N ASN A 166 5.72 -1.41 -10.72
CA ASN A 166 6.37 -2.70 -10.91
C ASN A 166 7.90 -2.65 -10.67
N PHE A 167 8.50 -1.45 -10.59
CA PHE A 167 9.91 -1.22 -10.24
C PHE A 167 10.04 -0.67 -8.80
N GLN A 168 9.47 -1.37 -7.83
CA GLN A 168 9.47 -0.94 -6.44
C GLN A 168 10.87 -0.88 -5.82
N ILE A 169 11.77 -1.80 -6.21
CA ILE A 169 13.17 -1.78 -5.76
C ILE A 169 13.84 -0.46 -6.16
N GLU A 170 13.75 -0.07 -7.43
CA GLU A 170 14.33 1.17 -7.92
C GLU A 170 13.65 2.39 -7.33
N HIS A 171 12.32 2.33 -7.15
CA HIS A 171 11.58 3.40 -6.48
C HIS A 171 12.07 3.65 -5.05
N HIS A 172 12.40 2.58 -4.32
CA HIS A 172 12.88 2.68 -2.94
C HIS A 172 14.36 3.07 -2.85
N LEU A 173 15.19 2.58 -3.77
CA LEU A 173 16.59 2.98 -3.84
C LEU A 173 16.75 4.43 -4.36
N PHE A 174 15.85 4.90 -5.21
CA PHE A 174 15.95 6.22 -5.82
C PHE A 174 14.60 6.96 -5.78
N PRO A 175 14.07 7.31 -4.59
CA PRO A 175 12.73 7.85 -4.45
C PRO A 175 12.52 9.22 -5.10
N THR A 176 13.60 9.93 -5.42
CA THR A 176 13.57 11.21 -6.15
C THR A 176 13.71 11.05 -7.66
N MET A 177 14.01 9.85 -8.16
CA MET A 177 14.20 9.60 -9.58
C MET A 177 12.84 9.58 -10.31
N PRO A 178 12.72 10.25 -11.46
CA PRO A 178 11.50 10.16 -12.27
C PRO A 178 11.20 8.71 -12.66
N ARG A 179 9.97 8.26 -12.41
CA ARG A 179 9.54 6.87 -12.60
C ARG A 179 9.82 6.27 -13.99
N HIS A 180 9.81 7.10 -15.03
CA HIS A 180 10.09 6.66 -16.40
C HIS A 180 11.55 6.24 -16.61
N ASN A 181 12.44 6.49 -15.66
CA ASN A 181 13.84 6.06 -15.70
C ASN A 181 14.10 4.75 -14.94
N TYR A 182 13.14 4.24 -14.14
CA TYR A 182 13.35 3.03 -13.35
C TYR A 182 13.75 1.83 -14.22
N HIS A 183 13.11 1.63 -15.37
CA HIS A 183 13.46 0.52 -16.27
C HIS A 183 14.89 0.60 -16.84
N LYS A 184 15.48 1.81 -16.89
CA LYS A 184 16.87 2.01 -17.34
C LYS A 184 17.86 1.65 -16.25
N VAL A 185 17.49 1.86 -14.99
CA VAL A 185 18.34 1.66 -13.80
C VAL A 185 18.21 0.25 -13.25
N ALA A 186 17.06 -0.39 -13.41
CA ALA A 186 16.81 -1.78 -13.01
C ALA A 186 17.90 -2.79 -13.44
N PRO A 187 18.41 -2.81 -14.68
CA PRO A 187 19.51 -3.71 -15.04
C PRO A 187 20.81 -3.42 -14.28
N LEU A 188 21.09 -2.16 -13.94
CA LEU A 188 22.27 -1.76 -13.16
C LEU A 188 22.15 -2.21 -11.70
N VAL A 189 20.97 -2.01 -11.09
CA VAL A 189 20.69 -2.49 -9.72
C VAL A 189 20.77 -4.01 -9.66
N ARG A 190 20.19 -4.72 -10.64
CA ARG A 190 20.29 -6.18 -10.72
C ARG A 190 21.73 -6.66 -10.83
N SER A 191 22.56 -5.99 -11.65
CA SER A 191 23.98 -6.30 -11.77
C SER A 191 24.74 -6.07 -10.46
N LEU A 192 24.45 -4.98 -9.75
CA LEU A 192 25.01 -4.69 -8.43
C LEU A 192 24.62 -5.75 -7.40
N CYS A 193 23.34 -6.14 -7.36
CA CYS A 193 22.87 -7.20 -6.47
C CYS A 193 23.61 -8.52 -6.74
N ALA A 194 23.73 -8.92 -8.01
CA ALA A 194 24.47 -10.13 -8.41
C ALA A 194 25.95 -10.08 -8.00
N LYS A 195 26.61 -8.93 -8.18
CA LYS A 195 28.02 -8.73 -7.76
C LYS A 195 28.22 -8.95 -6.26
N HIS A 196 27.23 -8.60 -5.44
CA HIS A 196 27.30 -8.69 -3.98
C HIS A 196 26.59 -9.92 -3.40
N GLY A 197 26.11 -10.85 -4.25
CA GLY A 197 25.38 -12.03 -3.80
C GLY A 197 24.04 -11.73 -3.15
N ILE A 198 23.44 -10.58 -3.43
CA ILE A 198 22.13 -10.16 -2.92
C ILE A 198 21.06 -10.58 -3.92
N GLU A 199 19.96 -11.13 -3.42
CA GLU A 199 18.83 -11.52 -4.25
C GLU A 199 18.10 -10.28 -4.77
N TYR A 200 17.98 -10.18 -6.10
CA TYR A 200 17.10 -9.21 -6.76
C TYR A 200 15.76 -9.88 -7.05
N GLN A 201 14.76 -9.62 -6.22
CA GLN A 201 13.47 -10.29 -6.32
C GLN A 201 12.58 -9.67 -7.40
N SER A 202 12.10 -10.50 -8.33
CA SER A 202 11.11 -10.09 -9.33
C SER A 202 10.16 -11.23 -9.65
N LYS A 203 8.85 -10.95 -9.73
CA LYS A 203 7.82 -11.98 -9.92
C LYS A 203 6.70 -11.56 -10.89
N PRO A 204 5.90 -12.51 -11.39
CA PRO A 204 4.72 -12.19 -12.20
C PRO A 204 3.69 -11.36 -11.41
N LEU A 205 2.95 -10.48 -12.10
CA LEU A 205 1.96 -9.59 -11.50
C LEU A 205 0.90 -10.35 -10.68
N LEU A 206 0.35 -11.43 -11.25
CA LEU A 206 -0.66 -12.25 -10.57
C LEU A 206 -0.11 -12.94 -9.32
N ALA A 207 1.18 -13.31 -9.32
CA ALA A 207 1.82 -13.86 -8.14
C ALA A 207 1.96 -12.79 -7.05
N ALA A 208 2.38 -11.57 -7.40
CA ALA A 208 2.48 -10.45 -6.46
C ALA A 208 1.12 -10.10 -5.82
N PHE A 209 0.03 -10.13 -6.61
CA PHE A 209 -1.33 -9.98 -6.11
C PHE A 209 -1.77 -11.13 -5.21
N ALA A 210 -1.52 -12.38 -5.60
CA ALA A 210 -1.84 -13.55 -4.78
C ALA A 210 -1.09 -13.54 -3.44
N ASP A 211 0.15 -13.03 -3.43
CA ASP A 211 0.98 -12.94 -2.24
C ASP A 211 0.40 -11.99 -1.18
N ILE A 212 -0.33 -10.93 -1.58
CA ILE A 212 -1.06 -10.06 -0.62
C ILE A 212 -2.06 -10.91 0.19
N VAL A 213 -2.91 -11.65 -0.50
CA VAL A 213 -3.96 -12.47 0.14
C VAL A 213 -3.32 -13.59 0.96
N ARG A 214 -2.25 -14.22 0.43
CA ARG A 214 -1.53 -15.29 1.14
C ARG A 214 -0.87 -14.77 2.41
N SER A 215 -0.16 -13.64 2.34
CA SER A 215 0.49 -13.00 3.49
C SER A 215 -0.54 -12.65 4.57
N LEU A 216 -1.66 -12.04 4.18
CA LEU A 216 -2.76 -11.73 5.09
C LEU A 216 -3.36 -12.97 5.75
N LYS A 217 -3.54 -14.06 5.00
CA LYS A 217 -4.03 -15.33 5.53
C LYS A 217 -3.04 -15.95 6.51
N GLU A 218 -1.76 -15.98 6.15
CA GLU A 218 -0.68 -16.52 6.99
C GLU A 218 -0.55 -15.74 8.30
N SER A 219 -0.42 -14.41 8.23
CA SER A 219 -0.39 -13.54 9.41
C SER A 219 -1.63 -13.71 10.29
N GLY A 220 -2.82 -13.90 9.70
CA GLY A 220 -4.05 -14.14 10.44
C GLY A 220 -4.05 -15.50 11.16
N GLN A 221 -3.50 -16.54 10.52
CA GLN A 221 -3.39 -17.87 11.12
C GLN A 221 -2.36 -17.89 12.25
N LEU A 222 -1.18 -17.30 12.04
CA LEU A 222 -0.14 -17.18 13.07
C LEU A 222 -0.64 -16.44 14.31
N TRP A 223 -1.43 -15.37 14.10
CA TRP A 223 -2.08 -14.68 15.21
C TRP A 223 -3.04 -15.62 15.96
N LEU A 224 -3.87 -16.38 15.25
CA LEU A 224 -4.84 -17.30 15.86
C LEU A 224 -4.15 -18.41 16.66
N ASP A 225 -3.12 -19.03 16.07
CA ASP A 225 -2.37 -20.12 16.71
C ASP A 225 -1.70 -19.63 17.99
N ALA A 226 -1.04 -18.46 17.95
CA ALA A 226 -0.48 -17.83 19.14
C ALA A 226 -1.57 -17.44 20.16
N TYR A 227 -2.71 -16.93 19.69
CA TYR A 227 -3.84 -16.57 20.56
C TYR A 227 -4.44 -17.78 21.30
N LEU A 228 -4.48 -18.96 20.67
CA LEU A 228 -5.09 -20.16 21.24
C LEU A 228 -4.10 -20.99 22.07
N HIS A 229 -2.82 -21.01 21.71
CA HIS A 229 -1.87 -22.02 22.20
C HIS A 229 -0.61 -21.47 22.89
N GLN A 230 -0.39 -20.14 22.91
CA GLN A 230 0.77 -19.51 23.55
C GLN A 230 0.32 -18.42 24.53
#